data_AF-F2KMF4-F1
#
_entry.id   AF-F2KMF4-F1
#
_cell.length_a   1.000
_cell.length_b   1.000
_cell.length_c   1.000
_cell.angle_alpha   90.00
_cell.angle_beta   90.00
_cell.angle_gamma   90.00
#
_symmetry.space_group_name_H-M   'P 1'
#
loop_
_entity.id
_entity.type
_entity.pdbx_description
1 polymer ?
#
loop_
_entity_poly.entity_id
_entity_poly.type
_entity_poly.pdbx_seq_one_letter_code
_entity_poly.pdbx_strand_id
1 'polypeptide(L)'
;MPRELKFGEPTVNIGIRVPVSWKRLIEDVHGSPTEYIRSLIEQDLLKNMDPERLEIRVRMELSEVKKRLEELELERLKLEERKSELERQLEEIGNKRILTVSEEERKTILERFSGIRRERKIVLKVLSVFARDYGYDIITAKKKVLAVLPELSEYLDAGVVAMIHR
;
A
#
# COMPACT_ATOMS: atom_id res chain seq x y z
N MET A 1 66.53 -33.55 -30.21
CA MET A 1 67.09 -33.61 -28.85
C MET A 1 66.21 -32.79 -27.91
N PRO A 2 65.68 -33.35 -26.81
CA PRO A 2 64.89 -32.58 -25.85
C PRO A 2 65.82 -31.64 -25.07
N ARG A 3 65.49 -30.35 -25.00
CA ARG A 3 66.29 -29.33 -24.29
C ARG A 3 66.07 -29.51 -22.78
N GLU A 4 67.17 -29.67 -22.04
CA GLU A 4 67.17 -29.76 -20.57
C GLU A 4 66.48 -28.55 -19.92
N LEU A 5 65.63 -28.81 -18.93
CA LEU A 5 64.99 -27.79 -18.10
C LEU A 5 66.05 -27.10 -17.23
N LYS A 6 66.50 -25.92 -17.66
CA LYS A 6 67.39 -25.08 -16.86
C LYS A 6 66.61 -24.46 -15.71
N PHE A 7 66.87 -24.92 -14.48
CA PHE A 7 66.43 -24.23 -13.28
C PHE A 7 67.05 -22.82 -13.25
N GLY A 8 66.21 -21.79 -13.13
CA GLY A 8 66.61 -20.39 -13.14
C GLY A 8 66.22 -19.60 -14.40
N GLU A 9 65.22 -20.05 -15.16
CA GLU A 9 64.74 -19.26 -16.29
C GLU A 9 64.25 -17.87 -15.80
N PRO A 10 64.73 -16.76 -16.39
CA PRO A 10 64.25 -15.43 -16.05
C PRO A 10 62.74 -15.37 -16.28
N THR A 11 62.03 -14.79 -15.32
CA THR A 11 60.59 -14.58 -15.42
C THR A 11 60.30 -13.12 -15.75
N VAL A 12 59.19 -12.91 -16.44
CA VAL A 12 58.68 -11.59 -16.84
C VAL A 12 57.27 -11.44 -16.30
N ASN A 13 56.94 -10.21 -15.90
CA ASN A 13 55.60 -9.88 -15.44
C ASN A 13 54.77 -9.36 -16.61
N ILE A 14 53.70 -10.07 -16.94
CA ILE A 14 52.71 -9.70 -17.96
C ILE A 14 51.31 -9.51 -17.35
N GLY A 15 51.25 -9.25 -16.05
CA GLY A 15 50.05 -9.35 -15.20
C GLY A 15 50.12 -10.56 -14.26
N ILE A 16 50.81 -11.62 -14.69
CA ILE A 16 51.30 -12.73 -13.87
C ILE A 16 52.77 -12.98 -14.18
N ARG A 17 53.51 -13.60 -13.25
CA ARG A 17 54.94 -13.90 -13.43
C ARG A 17 55.09 -15.21 -14.21
N VAL A 18 55.60 -15.12 -15.44
CA VAL A 18 55.77 -16.28 -16.34
C VAL A 18 57.21 -16.40 -16.85
N PRO A 19 57.70 -17.60 -17.19
CA PRO A 19 59.00 -17.75 -17.83
C PRO A 19 59.09 -16.99 -19.17
N VAL A 20 60.28 -16.47 -19.51
CA VAL A 20 60.47 -15.73 -20.76
C VAL A 20 60.16 -16.57 -22.00
N SER A 21 60.45 -17.87 -21.98
CA SER A 21 60.06 -18.80 -23.05
C SER A 21 58.55 -18.84 -23.27
N TRP A 22 57.77 -18.79 -22.19
CA TRP A 22 56.31 -18.77 -22.27
C TRP A 22 55.80 -17.46 -22.85
N LYS A 23 56.39 -16.33 -22.46
CA LYS A 23 56.05 -15.04 -23.05
C LYS A 23 56.26 -15.05 -24.57
N ARG A 24 57.40 -15.60 -25.04
CA ARG A 24 57.68 -15.71 -26.48
C ARG A 24 56.67 -16.60 -27.20
N LEU A 25 56.37 -17.77 -26.62
CA LEU A 25 55.34 -18.67 -27.17
C LEU A 25 53.96 -18.00 -27.24
N ILE A 26 53.61 -17.23 -26.23
CA ILE A 26 52.36 -16.46 -26.19
C ILE A 26 52.35 -15.39 -27.29
N GLU A 27 53.44 -14.65 -27.45
CA GLU A 27 53.56 -13.63 -28.50
C GLU A 27 53.55 -14.25 -29.92
N ASP A 28 54.17 -15.41 -30.10
CA ASP A 28 54.21 -16.13 -31.39
C ASP A 28 52.83 -16.65 -31.81
N VAL A 29 52.00 -17.09 -30.85
CA VAL A 29 50.69 -17.70 -31.12
C VAL A 29 49.55 -16.67 -31.08
N HIS A 30 49.60 -15.72 -30.14
CA HIS A 30 48.51 -14.80 -29.85
C HIS A 30 48.83 -13.35 -30.17
N GLY A 31 50.02 -13.04 -30.70
CA GLY A 31 50.45 -11.68 -31.05
C GLY A 31 50.89 -10.84 -29.85
N SER A 32 50.18 -10.96 -28.72
CA SER A 32 50.54 -10.28 -27.48
C SER A 32 50.07 -11.04 -26.22
N PRO A 33 50.72 -10.82 -25.07
CA PRO A 33 50.27 -11.37 -23.79
C PRO A 33 48.87 -10.94 -23.39
N THR A 34 48.45 -9.73 -23.79
CA THR A 34 47.11 -9.20 -23.51
C THR A 34 46.03 -9.93 -24.30
N GLU A 35 46.29 -10.26 -25.58
CA GLU A 35 45.37 -11.02 -26.42
C GLU A 35 45.23 -12.46 -25.94
N TYR A 36 46.31 -13.07 -25.45
CA TYR A 36 46.24 -14.39 -24.81
C TYR A 36 45.36 -14.39 -23.55
N ILE A 37 45.54 -13.42 -22.64
CA ILE A 37 44.70 -13.30 -21.45
C ILE A 37 43.23 -13.06 -21.85
N ARG A 38 42.98 -12.22 -22.87
CA ARG A 38 41.62 -12.00 -23.39
C ARG A 38 41.01 -13.29 -23.93
N SER A 39 41.76 -14.08 -24.69
CA SER A 39 41.30 -15.36 -25.24
C SER A 39 40.96 -16.37 -24.14
N LEU A 40 41.74 -16.43 -23.05
CA LEU A 40 41.42 -17.30 -21.91
C LEU A 40 40.11 -16.88 -21.22
N ILE A 41 39.91 -15.58 -21.04
CA ILE A 41 38.67 -15.03 -20.45
C ILE A 41 37.48 -15.33 -21.36
N GLU A 42 37.61 -15.12 -22.67
CA GLU A 42 36.55 -15.44 -23.65
C GLU A 42 36.21 -16.93 -23.65
N GLN A 43 37.21 -17.81 -23.61
CA GLN A 43 36.99 -19.26 -23.52
C GLN A 43 36.31 -19.67 -22.21
N ASP A 44 36.66 -19.04 -21.09
CA ASP A 44 36.05 -19.32 -19.79
C ASP A 44 34.60 -18.81 -19.74
N LEU A 45 34.34 -17.60 -20.25
CA LEU A 45 32.99 -17.05 -20.40
C LEU A 45 32.10 -17.95 -21.29
N LEU A 46 32.65 -18.42 -22.42
CA LEU A 46 31.96 -19.34 -23.33
C LEU A 46 31.70 -20.72 -22.71
N LYS A 47 32.58 -21.20 -21.82
CA LYS A 47 32.40 -22.49 -21.12
C LYS A 47 31.44 -22.40 -19.93
N ASN A 48 31.39 -21.25 -19.26
CA ASN A 48 30.59 -21.07 -18.04
C ASN A 48 29.19 -20.50 -18.31
N MET A 49 28.93 -19.96 -19.49
CA MET A 49 27.60 -19.59 -19.97
C MET A 49 27.02 -20.68 -20.88
N ASP A 50 26.51 -21.76 -20.28
CA ASP A 50 25.63 -22.70 -20.99
C ASP A 50 24.27 -22.00 -21.20
N PRO A 51 23.93 -21.56 -22.42
CA PRO A 51 22.74 -20.76 -22.68
C PRO A 51 21.45 -21.52 -22.31
N GLU A 52 21.43 -22.85 -22.43
CA GLU A 52 20.27 -23.67 -22.05
C GLU A 52 20.05 -23.65 -20.53
N ARG A 53 21.12 -23.72 -19.74
CA ARG A 53 21.02 -23.63 -18.26
C ARG A 53 20.57 -22.26 -17.81
N LEU A 54 21.02 -21.19 -18.47
CA LEU A 54 20.58 -19.83 -18.19
C LEU A 54 19.11 -19.65 -18.55
N GLU A 55 18.67 -20.18 -19.69
CA GLU A 55 17.27 -20.14 -20.09
C GLU A 55 16.36 -20.88 -19.10
N ILE A 56 16.76 -22.08 -18.66
CA ILE A 56 16.03 -22.85 -17.63
C ILE A 56 15.94 -22.06 -16.33
N ARG A 57 17.05 -21.47 -15.86
CA ARG A 57 17.07 -20.67 -14.63
C ARG A 57 16.14 -19.46 -14.74
N VAL A 58 16.23 -18.70 -15.82
CA VAL A 58 15.38 -17.52 -16.04
C VAL A 58 13.91 -17.91 -16.12
N ARG A 59 13.57 -19.03 -16.77
CA ARG A 59 12.19 -19.56 -16.80
C ARG A 59 11.69 -19.95 -15.40
N MET A 60 12.53 -20.58 -14.59
CA MET A 60 12.19 -20.92 -13.21
C MET A 60 11.95 -19.67 -12.37
N GLU A 61 12.87 -18.71 -12.40
CA GLU A 61 12.73 -17.44 -11.69
C GLU A 61 11.48 -16.68 -12.13
N LEU A 62 11.18 -16.64 -13.43
CA LEU A 62 9.98 -16.03 -13.96
C LEU A 62 8.70 -16.72 -13.48
N SER A 63 8.72 -18.05 -13.34
CA SER A 63 7.58 -18.80 -12.78
C SER A 63 7.37 -18.51 -11.28
N GLU A 64 8.46 -18.39 -10.52
CA GLU A 64 8.41 -18.08 -9.10
C GLU A 64 7.93 -16.64 -8.85
N VAL A 65 8.41 -15.69 -9.64
CA VAL A 65 7.96 -14.28 -9.59
C VAL A 65 6.48 -14.18 -9.94
N LYS A 66 6.00 -14.89 -10.96
CA LYS A 66 4.56 -14.92 -11.30
C LYS A 66 3.71 -15.45 -10.15
N LYS A 67 4.13 -16.55 -9.52
CA LYS A 67 3.41 -17.12 -8.38
C LYS A 67 3.36 -16.14 -7.19
N ARG A 68 4.48 -15.49 -6.87
CA ARG A 68 4.53 -14.45 -5.83
C ARG A 68 3.61 -13.27 -6.14
N LEU A 69 3.52 -12.88 -7.42
CA LEU A 69 2.62 -11.81 -7.84
C LEU A 69 1.16 -12.17 -7.58
N GLU A 70 0.74 -13.38 -7.94
CA GLU A 70 -0.63 -13.88 -7.70
C GLU A 70 -0.95 -13.94 -6.19
N GLU A 71 0.00 -14.40 -5.37
CA GLU A 71 -0.15 -14.43 -3.90
C GLU A 71 -0.33 -13.01 -3.32
N LEU A 72 0.48 -12.04 -3.77
CA LEU A 72 0.39 -10.64 -3.35
C LEU A 72 -0.91 -9.96 -3.81
N GLU A 73 -1.42 -10.28 -5.00
CA GLU A 73 -2.71 -9.78 -5.47
C GLU A 73 -3.86 -10.28 -4.59
N LEU A 74 -3.82 -11.55 -4.18
CA LEU A 74 -4.79 -12.12 -3.26
C LEU A 74 -4.74 -11.46 -1.88
N GLU A 75 -3.53 -11.22 -1.35
CA GLU A 75 -3.35 -10.50 -0.10
C GLU A 75 -3.84 -9.05 -0.17
N ARG A 76 -3.58 -8.36 -1.29
CA ARG A 76 -4.07 -7.01 -1.53
C ARG A 76 -5.60 -6.97 -1.48
N LEU A 77 -6.28 -7.91 -2.16
CA LEU A 77 -7.75 -7.99 -2.14
C LEU A 77 -8.30 -8.19 -0.72
N LYS A 78 -7.68 -9.07 0.08
CA LYS A 78 -8.07 -9.28 1.49
C LYS A 78 -7.89 -8.02 2.33
N LEU A 79 -6.80 -7.28 2.12
CA LEU A 79 -6.56 -6.01 2.82
C LEU A 79 -7.57 -4.93 2.40
N GLU A 80 -7.94 -4.90 1.13
CA GLU A 80 -8.92 -3.96 0.58
C GLU A 80 -10.33 -4.23 1.15
N GLU A 81 -10.73 -5.50 1.25
CA GLU A 81 -11.96 -5.92 1.94
C GLU A 81 -11.93 -5.55 3.44
N ARG A 82 -10.80 -5.83 4.11
CA ARG A 82 -10.64 -5.47 5.54
C ARG A 82 -10.70 -3.96 5.75
N LYS A 83 -10.13 -3.18 4.85
CA LYS A 83 -10.19 -1.72 4.87
C LYS A 83 -11.63 -1.25 4.72
N SER A 84 -12.37 -1.77 3.74
CA SER A 84 -13.78 -1.40 3.54
C SER A 84 -14.66 -1.74 4.77
N GLU A 85 -14.45 -2.90 5.39
CA GLU A 85 -15.14 -3.25 6.63
C GLU A 85 -14.77 -2.31 7.79
N LEU A 86 -13.49 -1.94 7.94
CA LEU A 86 -13.07 -0.96 8.95
C LEU A 86 -13.62 0.44 8.70
N GLU A 87 -13.70 0.87 7.43
CA GLU A 87 -14.35 2.12 7.04
C GLU A 87 -15.83 2.11 7.40
N ARG A 88 -16.54 1.00 7.13
CA ARG A 88 -17.94 0.83 7.56
C ARG A 88 -18.09 0.88 9.08
N GLN A 89 -17.20 0.21 9.81
CA GLN A 89 -17.20 0.25 11.28
C GLN A 89 -16.90 1.66 11.81
N LEU A 90 -15.99 2.40 11.17
CA LEU A 90 -15.73 3.80 11.50
C LEU A 90 -16.93 4.69 11.21
N GLU A 91 -17.66 4.47 10.11
CA GLU A 91 -18.91 5.17 9.83
C GLU A 91 -19.99 4.83 10.84
N GLU A 92 -20.15 3.55 11.21
CA GLU A 92 -21.09 3.13 12.24
C GLU A 92 -20.75 3.74 13.61
N ILE A 93 -19.47 3.78 13.97
CA ILE A 93 -18.98 4.41 15.19
C ILE A 93 -19.15 5.93 15.10
N GLY A 94 -18.88 6.56 13.97
CA GLY A 94 -19.08 7.99 13.74
C GLY A 94 -20.56 8.37 13.86
N ASN A 95 -21.44 7.62 13.20
CA ASN A 95 -22.89 7.80 13.30
C ASN A 95 -23.41 7.58 14.73
N LYS A 96 -22.83 6.64 15.47
CA LYS A 96 -23.16 6.41 16.89
C LYS A 96 -22.51 7.40 17.86
N ARG A 97 -21.33 7.96 17.55
CA ARG A 97 -20.54 8.87 18.41
C ARG A 97 -20.79 10.36 18.13
N ILE A 98 -21.30 10.73 16.97
CA ILE A 98 -21.60 12.15 16.63
C ILE A 98 -22.86 12.65 17.37
N LEU A 99 -23.57 11.77 18.06
CA LEU A 99 -24.74 12.10 18.86
C LEU A 99 -24.66 11.51 20.26
N THR A 100 -23.62 11.87 21.02
CA THR A 100 -23.67 11.71 22.48
C THR A 100 -24.68 12.71 23.03
N VAL A 101 -25.95 12.32 23.02
CA VAL A 101 -26.98 12.94 23.84
C VAL A 101 -26.70 12.48 25.27
N SER A 102 -26.34 13.41 26.18
CA SER A 102 -26.18 13.03 27.59
C SER A 102 -27.51 12.51 28.15
N GLU A 103 -27.51 11.72 29.22
CA GLU A 103 -28.78 11.28 29.83
C GLU A 103 -29.62 12.46 30.32
N GLU A 104 -29.01 13.59 30.72
CA GLU A 104 -29.76 14.82 31.02
C GLU A 104 -30.41 15.41 29.76
N GLU A 105 -29.67 15.50 28.66
CA GLU A 105 -30.22 15.97 27.38
C GLU A 105 -31.33 15.07 26.88
N ARG A 106 -31.17 13.75 27.02
CA ARG A 106 -32.16 12.76 26.64
C ARG A 106 -33.45 12.95 27.43
N LYS A 107 -33.35 13.15 28.75
CA LYS A 107 -34.49 13.45 29.61
C LYS A 107 -35.17 14.75 29.19
N THR A 108 -34.43 15.82 28.92
CA THR A 108 -35.02 17.10 28.51
C THR A 108 -35.67 17.02 27.13
N ILE A 109 -35.08 16.28 26.18
CA ILE A 109 -35.70 16.04 24.87
C ILE A 109 -37.01 15.28 25.05
N LEU A 110 -37.02 14.23 25.87
CA LEU A 110 -38.25 13.50 26.16
C LEU A 110 -39.30 14.40 26.82
N GLU A 111 -38.96 15.21 27.83
CA GLU A 111 -39.92 16.12 28.47
C GLU A 111 -40.49 17.18 27.52
N ARG A 112 -39.66 17.72 26.62
CA ARG A 112 -40.06 18.80 25.72
C ARG A 112 -40.82 18.31 24.49
N PHE A 113 -40.53 17.10 24.02
CA PHE A 113 -41.10 16.56 22.79
C PHE A 113 -42.13 15.45 23.05
N SER A 114 -42.18 14.84 24.24
CA SER A 114 -43.29 13.97 24.61
C SER A 114 -44.54 14.81 24.89
N GLY A 115 -45.66 14.44 24.26
CA GLY A 115 -46.94 15.14 24.43
C GLY A 115 -47.14 16.39 23.56
N ILE A 116 -46.19 16.75 22.69
CA ILE A 116 -46.45 17.78 21.67
C ILE A 116 -47.46 17.24 20.65
N ARG A 117 -48.35 18.10 20.16
CA ARG A 117 -49.14 17.77 18.98
C ARG A 117 -48.19 17.46 17.83
N ARG A 118 -48.38 16.29 17.20
CA ARG A 118 -47.65 15.81 16.02
C ARG A 118 -48.06 16.60 14.79
N GLU A 119 -47.87 17.91 14.85
CA GLU A 119 -48.07 18.87 13.78
C GLU A 119 -46.73 19.49 13.45
N ARG A 120 -46.33 19.42 12.18
CA ARG A 120 -45.02 19.88 11.71
C ARG A 120 -44.64 21.29 12.18
N LYS A 121 -45.58 22.24 12.16
CA LYS A 121 -45.33 23.62 12.61
C LYS A 121 -44.96 23.69 14.10
N ILE A 122 -45.61 22.87 14.92
CA ILE A 122 -45.37 22.81 16.37
C ILE A 122 -44.02 22.14 16.63
N VAL A 123 -43.75 20.99 15.99
CA VAL A 123 -42.47 20.27 16.12
C VAL A 123 -41.27 21.15 15.74
N LEU A 124 -41.36 21.88 14.61
CA LEU A 124 -40.29 22.80 14.19
C LEU A 124 -40.12 24.00 15.12
N LYS A 125 -41.21 24.51 15.71
CA LYS A 125 -41.14 25.59 16.70
C LYS A 125 -40.45 25.12 17.98
N VAL A 126 -40.83 23.95 18.49
CA VAL A 126 -40.19 23.34 19.66
C VAL A 126 -38.72 23.05 19.40
N LEU A 127 -38.37 22.54 18.21
CA LEU A 127 -36.97 22.34 17.80
C LEU A 127 -36.17 23.64 17.76
N SER A 128 -36.75 24.71 17.23
CA SER A 128 -36.08 26.02 17.18
C SER A 128 -35.83 26.61 18.57
N VAL A 129 -36.78 26.41 19.49
CA VAL A 129 -36.62 26.80 20.90
C VAL A 129 -35.54 25.96 21.57
N PHE A 130 -35.56 24.64 21.37
CA PHE A 130 -34.53 23.74 21.89
C PHE A 130 -33.13 24.09 21.37
N ALA A 131 -32.98 24.37 20.07
CA ALA A 131 -31.72 24.79 19.47
C ALA A 131 -31.20 26.09 20.11
N ARG A 132 -32.09 27.07 20.33
CA ARG A 132 -31.73 28.34 20.97
C ARG A 132 -31.33 28.17 22.43
N ASP A 133 -32.09 27.41 23.21
CA ASP A 133 -31.85 27.24 24.64
C ASP A 133 -30.52 26.54 24.92
N TYR A 134 -30.08 25.66 24.02
CA TYR A 134 -28.84 24.90 24.15
C TYR A 134 -27.69 25.44 23.27
N GLY A 135 -27.90 26.52 22.54
CA GLY A 135 -26.89 27.09 21.64
C GLY A 135 -26.49 26.17 20.48
N TYR A 136 -27.36 25.24 20.08
CA TYR A 136 -27.14 24.34 18.94
C TYR A 136 -27.59 24.99 17.63
N ASP A 137 -26.89 24.67 16.54
CA ASP A 137 -27.44 24.87 15.21
C ASP A 137 -28.63 23.92 14.97
N ILE A 138 -29.56 24.32 14.10
CA ILE A 138 -30.80 23.58 13.85
C ILE A 138 -30.52 22.14 13.38
N ILE A 139 -29.42 21.92 12.67
CA ILE A 139 -29.05 20.59 12.14
C ILE A 139 -28.58 19.70 13.29
N THR A 140 -27.71 20.20 14.18
CA THR A 140 -27.28 19.49 15.39
C THR A 140 -28.43 19.23 16.35
N ALA A 141 -29.29 20.22 16.59
CA ALA A 141 -30.49 20.06 17.40
C ALA A 141 -31.42 18.98 16.84
N LYS A 142 -31.67 18.99 15.52
CA LYS A 142 -32.47 17.97 14.84
C LYS A 142 -31.86 16.58 15.02
N LYS A 143 -30.57 16.46 14.77
CA LYS A 143 -29.81 15.22 14.94
C LYS A 143 -29.93 14.69 16.38
N LYS A 144 -29.79 15.55 17.41
CA LYS A 144 -29.93 15.21 18.83
C LYS A 144 -31.35 14.75 19.18
N VAL A 145 -32.37 15.44 18.68
CA VAL A 145 -33.76 15.06 18.91
C VAL A 145 -34.10 13.73 18.22
N LEU A 146 -33.67 13.53 16.97
CA LEU A 146 -33.93 12.28 16.22
C LEU A 146 -33.17 11.07 16.79
N ALA A 147 -32.03 11.28 17.46
CA ALA A 147 -31.34 10.22 18.18
C ALA A 147 -32.16 9.68 19.36
N VAL A 148 -33.04 10.50 19.95
CA VAL A 148 -33.88 10.13 21.10
C VAL A 148 -35.30 9.75 20.67
N LEU A 149 -35.86 10.47 19.69
CA LEU A 149 -37.23 10.34 19.18
C LEU A 149 -37.22 10.21 17.65
N PRO A 150 -36.84 9.04 17.11
CA PRO A 150 -36.76 8.81 15.67
C PRO A 150 -38.11 8.96 14.96
N GLU A 151 -39.23 8.78 15.66
CA GLU A 151 -40.58 8.96 15.11
C GLU A 151 -40.89 10.40 14.67
N LEU A 152 -40.07 11.38 15.09
CA LEU A 152 -40.22 12.77 14.66
C LEU A 152 -39.62 13.06 13.27
N SER A 153 -38.97 12.07 12.63
CA SER A 153 -38.34 12.23 11.31
C SER A 153 -39.33 12.73 10.26
N GLU A 154 -40.55 12.18 10.24
CA GLU A 154 -41.62 12.54 9.30
C GLU A 154 -41.99 14.05 9.35
N TYR A 155 -41.81 14.68 10.52
CA TYR A 155 -42.12 16.09 10.73
C TYR A 155 -40.91 17.01 10.52
N LEU A 156 -39.70 16.46 10.63
CA LEU A 156 -38.42 17.20 10.62
C LEU A 156 -37.66 17.10 9.29
N ASP A 157 -37.97 16.16 8.40
CA ASP A 157 -37.22 15.95 7.15
C ASP A 157 -37.62 16.90 6.02
N ALA A 158 -38.87 17.35 5.96
CA ALA A 158 -39.36 18.12 4.82
C ALA A 158 -39.09 19.64 4.91
N GLY A 159 -38.47 20.17 5.98
CA GLY A 159 -38.57 21.60 6.33
C GLY A 159 -37.31 22.36 6.73
N VAL A 160 -36.17 21.71 6.97
CA VAL A 160 -34.96 22.41 7.45
C VAL A 160 -34.42 23.42 6.43
N VAL A 161 -34.67 23.21 5.14
CA VAL A 161 -34.28 24.13 4.06
C VAL A 161 -35.02 25.47 4.12
N ALA A 162 -36.24 25.51 4.67
CA ALA A 162 -37.09 26.72 4.66
C ALA A 162 -36.85 27.67 5.85
N MET A 163 -36.21 27.22 6.93
CA MET A 163 -35.96 28.04 8.13
C MET A 163 -34.64 28.81 8.10
N ILE A 164 -33.75 28.53 7.14
CA ILE A 164 -32.44 29.21 7.02
C ILE A 164 -32.56 30.55 6.26
N HIS A 165 -33.70 30.85 5.64
CA HIS A 165 -33.90 32.02 4.76
C HIS A 165 -34.92 33.05 5.27
N ARG A 166 -35.08 33.27 6.58
CA ARG A 166 -35.82 34.43 7.11
C ARG A 166 -35.10 35.12 8.25
#